data_AF-A0A7J3FCQ3-F1
#
_entry.id   AF-A0A7J3FCQ3-F1
#
_cell.length_a   1.000
_cell.length_b   1.000
_cell.length_c   1.000
_cell.angle_alpha   90.00
_cell.angle_beta   90.00
_cell.angle_gamma   90.00
#
_symmetry.space_group_name_H-M   'P 1'
#
loop_
_entity.id
_entity.type
_entity.pdbx_description
1 polymer ?
#
loop_
_entity_poly.entity_id
_entity_poly.type
_entity_poly.pdbx_seq_one_letter_code
_entity_poly.pdbx_strand_id
1 'polypeptide(L)'
;MHAAALMDIISGLVLLTGVVRLVPAVGKYLEKMCKAMAAYQTPIGLISLIVGVLTLLNVLSGTVIASIFAILAGVVLAISVVGALPGLGEKLQKVAKAISGSQTLFGIIVLIVGILTL
;
A
#
# COMPACT_ATOMS: atom_id res chain seq x y z
N MET A 1 4.74 21.74 -3.00
CA MET A 1 3.70 20.68 -3.03
C MET A 1 4.39 19.36 -2.71
N HIS A 2 4.05 18.73 -1.57
CA HIS A 2 4.71 17.51 -1.11
C HIS A 2 4.13 16.29 -1.84
N ALA A 3 4.71 15.94 -3.00
CA ALA A 3 4.22 14.85 -3.85
C ALA A 3 4.30 13.48 -3.13
N ALA A 4 5.33 13.28 -2.30
CA ALA A 4 5.46 12.08 -1.48
C ALA A 4 4.37 11.95 -0.41
N ALA A 5 4.01 13.05 0.26
CA ALA A 5 2.97 13.05 1.30
C ALA A 5 1.58 12.70 0.73
N LEU A 6 1.24 13.24 -0.44
CA LEU A 6 0.03 12.87 -1.16
C LEU A 6 0.04 11.37 -1.53
N MET A 7 1.19 10.87 -1.97
CA MET A 7 1.32 9.47 -2.34
C MET A 7 1.24 8.55 -1.12
N ASP A 8 1.76 8.95 0.04
CA ASP A 8 1.59 8.24 1.31
C ASP A 8 0.12 8.18 1.72
N ILE A 9 -0.62 9.28 1.63
CA ILE A 9 -2.07 9.28 1.92
C ILE A 9 -2.81 8.29 1.01
N ILE A 10 -2.53 8.34 -0.31
CA ILE A 10 -3.15 7.43 -1.29
C ILE A 10 -2.76 5.98 -1.01
N SER A 11 -1.48 5.72 -0.77
CA SER A 11 -0.95 4.38 -0.51
C SER A 11 -1.51 3.81 0.79
N GLY A 12 -1.58 4.61 1.84
CA GLY A 12 -2.15 4.27 3.14
C GLY A 12 -3.64 3.93 3.06
N LEU A 13 -4.41 4.71 2.29
CA LEU A 13 -5.81 4.39 2.00
C LEU A 13 -5.95 3.06 1.26
N VAL A 14 -5.12 2.81 0.24
CA VAL A 14 -5.16 1.56 -0.52
C VAL A 14 -4.72 0.37 0.33
N LEU A 15 -3.73 0.55 1.21
CA LEU A 15 -3.31 -0.43 2.20
C LEU A 15 -4.49 -0.82 3.12
N LEU A 16 -5.30 0.14 3.55
CA LEU A 16 -6.51 -0.10 4.32
C LEU A 16 -7.55 -0.92 3.53
N THR A 17 -7.75 -0.66 2.23
CA THR A 17 -8.69 -1.44 1.40
C THR A 17 -8.30 -2.91 1.23
N GLY A 18 -7.00 -3.25 1.32
CA GLY A 18 -6.54 -4.63 1.27
C GLY A 18 -7.04 -5.47 2.45
N VAL A 19 -7.24 -4.83 3.61
CA VAL A 19 -7.70 -5.45 4.86
C VAL A 19 -9.22 -5.60 4.87
N VAL A 20 -9.96 -4.69 4.24
CA VAL A 20 -11.43 -4.76 4.15
C VAL A 20 -11.88 -6.07 3.48
N ARG A 21 -11.04 -6.71 2.66
CA ARG A 21 -11.29 -8.07 2.13
C ARG A 21 -11.14 -9.20 3.13
N LEU A 22 -10.30 -9.01 4.14
CA LEU A 22 -10.05 -10.00 5.18
C LEU A 22 -11.13 -9.95 6.28
N VAL A 23 -12.00 -8.94 6.26
CA VAL A 23 -13.14 -8.85 7.18
C VAL A 23 -14.33 -9.61 6.59
N PRO A 24 -14.69 -10.80 7.08
CA PRO A 24 -15.78 -11.63 6.54
C PRO A 24 -17.19 -11.04 6.74
N ALA A 25 -17.32 -9.86 7.36
CA ALA A 25 -18.58 -9.15 7.57
C ALA A 25 -18.93 -8.15 6.44
N VAL A 26 -18.09 -8.07 5.42
CA VAL A 26 -18.17 -7.08 4.35
C VAL A 26 -19.02 -7.66 3.20
N GLY A 27 -20.30 -7.24 3.12
CA GLY A 27 -21.28 -7.81 2.19
C GLY A 27 -20.84 -7.83 0.71
N LYS A 28 -21.47 -8.70 -0.10
CA LYS A 28 -21.13 -9.02 -1.50
C LYS A 28 -20.80 -7.81 -2.41
N TYR A 29 -21.38 -6.63 -2.17
CA TYR A 29 -21.08 -5.42 -2.92
C TYR A 29 -19.68 -4.85 -2.60
N LEU A 30 -19.29 -4.80 -1.33
CA LEU A 30 -17.98 -4.34 -0.90
C LEU A 30 -16.87 -5.32 -1.28
N GLU A 31 -17.16 -6.62 -1.31
CA GLU A 31 -16.24 -7.64 -1.83
C GLU A 31 -15.86 -7.39 -3.29
N LYS A 32 -16.84 -7.07 -4.15
CA LYS A 32 -16.59 -6.70 -5.56
C LYS A 32 -15.78 -5.42 -5.69
N MET A 33 -16.13 -4.38 -4.93
CA MET A 33 -15.38 -3.12 -4.94
C MET A 33 -13.94 -3.31 -4.46
N CYS A 34 -13.73 -4.09 -3.41
CA CYS A 34 -12.40 -4.45 -2.96
C CYS A 34 -11.65 -5.21 -4.07
N LYS A 35 -12.27 -6.22 -4.70
CA LYS A 35 -11.64 -6.96 -5.81
C LYS A 35 -11.16 -6.02 -6.91
N ALA A 36 -11.98 -5.05 -7.30
CA ALA A 36 -11.60 -4.00 -8.25
C ALA A 36 -10.44 -3.14 -7.73
N MET A 37 -10.45 -2.74 -6.45
CA MET A 37 -9.35 -1.97 -5.84
C MET A 37 -8.04 -2.77 -5.71
N ALA A 38 -8.05 -4.11 -5.71
CA ALA A 38 -6.77 -4.88 -5.75
C ALA A 38 -6.06 -4.72 -7.08
N ALA A 39 -6.82 -4.69 -8.16
CA ALA A 39 -6.21 -4.55 -9.49
C ALA A 39 -5.42 -3.24 -9.56
N TYR A 40 -5.84 -2.21 -8.82
CA TYR A 40 -5.13 -0.94 -8.69
C TYR A 40 -4.02 -0.94 -7.64
N GLN A 41 -3.95 -1.94 -6.76
CA GLN A 41 -2.91 -2.00 -5.73
C GLN A 41 -1.51 -2.16 -6.36
N THR A 42 -1.38 -2.94 -7.42
CA THR A 42 -0.10 -3.12 -8.12
C THR A 42 0.45 -1.82 -8.74
N PRO A 43 -0.31 -1.11 -9.59
CA PRO A 43 0.18 0.14 -10.17
C PRO A 43 0.40 1.21 -9.10
N ILE A 44 -0.45 1.31 -8.07
CA ILE A 44 -0.29 2.29 -7.00
C ILE A 44 0.97 1.99 -6.18
N GLY A 45 1.24 0.73 -5.87
CA GLY A 45 2.46 0.33 -5.16
C GLY A 45 3.73 0.66 -5.94
N LEU A 46 3.71 0.43 -7.26
CA LEU A 46 4.82 0.77 -8.14
C LEU A 46 5.03 2.29 -8.21
N ILE A 47 3.96 3.07 -8.38
CA ILE A 47 4.05 4.54 -8.41
C ILE A 47 4.56 5.06 -7.06
N SER A 48 4.08 4.51 -5.94
CA SER A 48 4.53 4.91 -4.60
C SER A 48 6.02 4.63 -4.38
N LEU A 49 6.51 3.46 -4.83
CA LEU A 49 7.94 3.13 -4.83
C LEU A 49 8.75 4.14 -5.66
N ILE A 50 8.32 4.43 -6.88
CA ILE A 50 8.98 5.37 -7.79
C ILE A 50 9.01 6.77 -7.18
N VAL A 51 7.87 7.28 -6.73
CA VAL A 51 7.75 8.60 -6.08
C VAL A 51 8.62 8.69 -4.83
N GLY A 52 8.64 7.65 -4.01
CA GLY A 52 9.49 7.58 -2.83
C GLY A 52 10.98 7.64 -3.18
N VAL A 53 11.43 6.86 -4.15
CA VAL A 53 12.84 6.88 -4.62
C VAL A 53 13.21 8.23 -5.25
N LEU A 54 12.35 8.81 -6.10
CA LEU A 54 12.62 10.13 -6.71
C LEU A 54 12.68 11.25 -5.67
N THR A 55 11.81 11.19 -4.66
CA THR A 55 11.83 12.15 -3.55
C THR A 55 13.09 11.97 -2.70
N LEU A 56 13.55 10.73 -2.48
CA LEU A 56 14.79 10.44 -1.76
C LEU A 56 16.03 10.93 -2.52
N LEU A 57 16.02 10.87 -3.85
CA LEU A 57 17.04 11.46 -4.72
C LEU A 57 16.94 12.99 -4.86
N ASN A 58 16.05 13.63 -4.10
CA ASN A 58 15.82 15.08 -4.14
C ASN A 58 15.39 15.61 -5.53
N VAL A 59 14.89 14.71 -6.38
CA VAL A 59 14.33 15.05 -7.70
C VAL A 59 12.91 15.58 -7.57
N LEU A 60 12.20 15.17 -6.51
CA LEU A 60 10.81 15.52 -6.24
C LEU A 60 10.66 16.21 -4.88
N SER A 61 9.77 17.20 -4.78
CA SER A 61 9.52 17.92 -3.52
C SER A 61 8.80 17.03 -2.51
N GLY A 62 9.48 16.71 -1.42
CA GLY A 62 8.95 15.93 -0.29
C GLY A 62 9.95 15.86 0.87
N THR A 63 9.50 15.32 2.00
CA THR A 63 10.37 15.10 3.16
C THR A 63 11.02 13.73 3.08
N VAL A 64 12.21 13.59 3.68
CA VAL A 64 12.92 12.29 3.78
C VAL A 64 12.06 11.24 4.51
N ILE A 65 11.23 11.70 5.45
CA ILE A 65 10.31 10.85 6.20
C ILE A 65 9.24 10.29 5.25
N ALA A 66 8.55 11.15 4.49
CA ALA A 66 7.53 10.72 3.54
C ALA A 66 8.11 9.77 2.46
N SER A 67 9.32 10.01 1.96
CA SER A 67 9.93 9.12 0.97
C SER A 67 10.22 7.71 1.50
N ILE A 68 10.65 7.58 2.76
CA ILE A 68 10.82 6.27 3.40
C ILE A 68 9.47 5.55 3.51
N PHE A 69 8.43 6.24 3.97
CA PHE A 69 7.09 5.64 4.11
C PHE A 69 6.45 5.31 2.76
N ALA A 70 6.70 6.09 1.72
CA ALA A 70 6.23 5.82 0.36
C ALA A 70 6.90 4.56 -0.22
N ILE A 71 8.20 4.40 0.00
CA ILE A 71 8.93 3.17 -0.38
C ILE A 71 8.38 1.97 0.39
N LEU A 72 8.21 2.09 1.71
CA LEU A 72 7.64 1.02 2.54
C LEU A 72 6.23 0.65 2.10
N ALA A 73 5.38 1.64 1.84
CA ALA A 73 4.03 1.44 1.36
C ALA A 73 4.05 0.75 -0.01
N GLY A 74 4.89 1.20 -0.95
CA GLY A 74 5.07 0.58 -2.26
C GLY A 74 5.48 -0.89 -2.17
N VAL A 75 6.44 -1.21 -1.31
CA VAL A 75 6.90 -2.58 -1.07
C VAL A 75 5.79 -3.43 -0.43
N VAL A 76 5.10 -2.91 0.59
CA VAL A 76 4.00 -3.64 1.23
C VAL A 76 2.85 -3.87 0.25
N LEU A 77 2.46 -2.88 -0.57
CA LEU A 77 1.45 -3.06 -1.63
C LEU A 77 1.88 -4.16 -2.61
N ALA A 78 3.14 -4.19 -3.02
CA ALA A 78 3.66 -5.21 -3.94
C ALA A 78 3.57 -6.62 -3.33
N ILE A 79 3.98 -6.79 -2.06
CA ILE A 79 3.90 -8.08 -1.36
C ILE A 79 2.44 -8.53 -1.19
N SER A 80 1.53 -7.60 -0.91
CA SER A 80 0.11 -7.90 -0.75
C SER A 80 -0.56 -8.33 -2.06
N VAL A 81 -0.15 -7.74 -3.19
CA VAL A 81 -0.56 -8.20 -4.52
C VAL A 81 -0.04 -9.61 -4.80
N VAL A 82 1.21 -9.89 -4.45
CA VAL A 82 1.85 -11.20 -4.64
C VAL A 82 1.13 -12.29 -3.85
N GLY A 83 0.64 -12.00 -2.65
CA GLY A 83 -0.19 -12.93 -1.87
C GLY A 83 -1.58 -13.19 -2.44
N ALA A 84 -2.10 -12.26 -3.26
CA ALA A 84 -3.40 -12.36 -3.88
C ALA A 84 -3.38 -13.10 -5.24
N LEU A 85 -2.19 -13.41 -5.79
CA LEU A 85 -2.07 -14.12 -7.08
C LEU A 85 -2.33 -15.64 -6.93
N PRO A 86 -3.33 -16.20 -7.65
CA PRO A 86 -3.51 -17.64 -7.76
C PRO A 86 -2.39 -18.23 -8.64
N GLY A 87 -1.65 -19.20 -8.11
CA GLY A 87 -0.52 -19.86 -8.82
C GLY A 87 0.86 -19.56 -8.23
N LEU A 88 0.96 -18.69 -7.22
CA LEU A 88 2.19 -18.52 -6.44
C LEU A 88 2.36 -19.65 -5.42
N GLY A 89 3.56 -20.24 -5.35
CA GLY A 89 3.85 -21.38 -4.48
C GLY A 89 3.45 -21.16 -3.01
N GLU A 90 3.04 -22.24 -2.35
CA GLU A 90 2.44 -22.25 -1.00
C GLU A 90 3.24 -21.48 0.07
N LYS A 91 4.58 -21.47 -0.04
CA LYS A 91 5.46 -20.75 0.89
C LYS A 91 5.36 -19.23 0.74
N LEU A 92 5.27 -18.72 -0.49
CA LEU A 92 5.12 -17.28 -0.74
C LEU A 92 3.74 -16.79 -0.35
N GLN A 93 2.68 -17.59 -0.56
CA GLN A 93 1.36 -17.27 -0.06
C GLN A 93 1.32 -17.16 1.46
N LYS A 94 2.00 -18.04 2.20
CA LYS A 94 2.09 -17.94 3.68
C LYS A 94 2.81 -16.67 4.14
N VAL A 95 3.94 -16.32 3.52
CA VAL A 95 4.69 -15.09 3.85
C VAL A 95 3.85 -13.86 3.52
N ALA A 96 3.23 -13.82 2.34
CA ALA A 96 2.39 -12.71 1.94
C ALA A 96 1.13 -12.58 2.82
N LYS A 97 0.54 -13.70 3.28
CA LYS A 97 -0.60 -13.70 4.21
C LYS A 97 -0.21 -13.23 5.62
N ALA A 98 1.02 -13.53 6.06
CA ALA A 98 1.56 -13.04 7.33
C ALA A 98 1.82 -11.52 7.28
N ILE A 99 2.40 -11.03 6.17
CA ILE A 99 2.66 -9.60 5.96
C ILE A 99 1.36 -8.83 5.74
N SER A 100 0.41 -9.38 4.98
CA SER A 100 -0.89 -8.75 4.74
C SER A 100 -1.76 -8.65 5.99
N GLY A 101 -1.58 -9.54 6.97
CA GLY A 101 -2.22 -9.42 8.28
C GLY A 101 -1.81 -8.17 9.07
N SER A 102 -0.60 -7.64 8.82
CA SER A 102 -0.10 -6.39 9.43
C SER A 102 -0.33 -5.16 8.56
N GLN A 103 -0.92 -5.33 7.37
CA GLN A 103 -1.10 -4.27 6.38
C GLN A 103 -1.95 -3.10 6.91
N THR A 104 -2.89 -3.37 7.81
CA THR A 104 -3.74 -2.33 8.44
C THR A 104 -2.90 -1.35 9.23
N LEU A 105 -1.94 -1.85 10.03
CA LEU A 105 -1.08 -1.02 10.85
C LEU A 105 -0.20 -0.15 9.95
N PHE A 106 0.41 -0.75 8.91
CA PHE A 106 1.18 0.01 7.93
C PHE A 106 0.33 1.06 7.22
N GLY A 107 -0.89 0.73 6.80
CA GLY A 107 -1.80 1.67 6.16
C GLY A 107 -2.14 2.86 7.04
N ILE A 108 -2.43 2.63 8.33
CA ILE A 108 -2.71 3.69 9.30
C ILE A 108 -1.47 4.56 9.54
N ILE A 109 -0.31 3.95 9.76
CA ILE A 109 0.94 4.68 10.04
C ILE A 109 1.32 5.55 8.83
N VAL A 110 1.35 4.97 7.64
CA VAL A 110 1.68 5.68 6.39
C VAL A 110 0.68 6.83 6.16
N LEU A 111 -0.61 6.62 6.42
CA LEU A 111 -1.62 7.66 6.28
C LEU A 111 -1.43 8.81 7.27
N ILE A 112 -1.15 8.51 8.56
CA ILE A 112 -0.87 9.53 9.57
C ILE A 112 0.39 10.32 9.20
N VAL A 113 1.46 9.63 8.79
CA VAL A 113 2.71 10.27 8.37
C VAL A 113 2.46 11.17 7.17
N GLY A 114 1.74 10.68 6.15
CA GLY A 114 1.40 11.45 4.96
C GLY A 114 0.61 12.72 5.29
N ILE A 115 -0.33 12.66 6.25
CA ILE A 115 -1.05 13.86 6.73
C ILE A 115 -0.12 14.82 7.49
N LEU A 116 0.76 14.31 8.35
CA LEU A 116 1.70 15.13 9.13
C LEU A 116 2.80 15.79 8.28
N THR A 117 3.11 15.23 7.12
CA THR A 117 4.14 15.75 6.20
C THR A 117 3.58 16.43 4.96
N LEU A 118 2.26 16.60 4.87
CA LEU A 118 1.56 17.33 3.81
C LEU A 118 1.82 18.84 3.90
#